data_AF-A0A2B4R1H0-F1
#
_entry.id   AF-A0A2B4R1H0-F1
#
_cell.length_a   1.000
_cell.length_b   1.000
_cell.length_c   1.000
_cell.angle_alpha   90.00
_cell.angle_beta   90.00
_cell.angle_gamma   90.00
#
_symmetry.space_group_name_H-M   'P 1'
#
loop_
_entity.id
_entity.type
_entity.pdbx_description
1 polymer ?
#
loop_
_entity_poly.entity_id
_entity_poly.type
_entity_poly.pdbx_seq_one_letter_code
_entity_poly.pdbx_strand_id
1 'polypeptide(L)'
;MAEKPDERPLDDTWNSGTEKSIDGRASCATLGQRLRIGKDIQLSLSKREHIEEITTLRPVKNDIESVPRFKTDEHIEVGGKMRLPRDLTDGEYFATTKQEDIGEQVHPEKEDRQQLTLPNGVKIKFEHILALAGDFYGIPECPIIDPFDEEDAGRYKQFMAAFNTIARAPDHKVEELHMLIAIADENTADRKQDEITGGKWVGGFPVKPGRMLKLAMNNHDHFLPHANSAYLTGHQLAMRKAREASQGITEDEKTQLLHEAYAMEAFACHFLTDSFASGHIRTPRVELGNATSLHIDGHYLSWRMHDEDGTFGLRVTNIRGDKWIAYGDGLLHKSKDNFRYLVEATQKSVNQVHEAYRDP
;
A
#
# COMPACT_ATOMS: atom_id res chain seq x y z
N MET A 1 41.53 37.16 -66.56
CA MET A 1 42.48 36.15 -67.09
C MET A 1 43.18 35.54 -65.89
N ALA A 2 43.02 34.22 -65.70
CA ALA A 2 43.92 33.25 -65.03
C ALA A 2 44.52 33.63 -63.65
N GLU A 3 44.58 32.79 -62.62
CA GLU A 3 44.41 31.35 -62.50
C GLU A 3 44.30 30.99 -61.00
N LYS A 4 43.93 29.74 -60.75
CA LYS A 4 43.32 29.13 -59.55
C LYS A 4 44.24 29.07 -58.30
N PRO A 5 43.67 28.65 -57.15
CA PRO A 5 44.02 27.29 -56.70
C PRO A 5 42.79 26.40 -56.44
N ASP A 6 42.69 25.36 -57.27
CA ASP A 6 42.01 24.07 -57.07
C ASP A 6 42.99 23.14 -56.32
N GLU A 7 42.62 22.08 -55.63
CA GLU A 7 41.34 21.50 -55.24
C GLU A 7 41.77 20.46 -54.19
N ARG A 8 41.07 20.43 -53.06
CA ARG A 8 40.98 19.19 -52.27
C ARG A 8 40.11 18.24 -53.08
N PRO A 9 40.33 16.93 -52.99
CA PRO A 9 39.16 16.12 -52.67
C PRO A 9 39.50 14.99 -51.70
N LEU A 10 38.76 14.78 -50.61
CA LEU A 10 37.44 14.11 -50.50
C LEU A 10 37.72 13.00 -49.46
N ASP A 11 36.85 12.60 -48.57
CA ASP A 11 35.39 12.58 -48.52
C ASP A 11 35.13 12.42 -47.00
N ASP A 12 34.40 13.28 -46.30
CA ASP A 12 32.93 13.49 -46.35
C ASP A 12 32.19 12.34 -45.67
N THR A 13 31.10 12.51 -44.93
CA THR A 13 30.20 13.64 -44.59
C THR A 13 29.18 13.00 -43.61
N TRP A 14 28.43 13.68 -42.74
CA TRP A 14 27.38 14.65 -43.06
C TRP A 14 26.91 15.32 -41.77
N ASN A 15 26.69 16.63 -41.89
CA ASN A 15 25.90 17.46 -41.02
C ASN A 15 24.76 18.01 -41.89
N SER A 16 23.53 18.09 -41.40
CA SER A 16 22.53 19.01 -41.95
C SER A 16 21.53 19.39 -40.86
N GLY A 17 21.61 20.65 -40.44
CA GLY A 17 20.60 21.27 -39.60
C GLY A 17 19.35 21.68 -40.37
N THR A 18 18.38 22.22 -39.63
CA THR A 18 17.56 23.35 -40.05
C THR A 18 16.89 23.95 -38.81
N GLU A 19 17.26 25.18 -38.47
CA GLU A 19 16.46 26.06 -37.64
C GLU A 19 15.22 26.52 -38.43
N LYS A 20 14.05 26.43 -37.82
CA LYS A 20 12.96 27.41 -37.98
C LYS A 20 12.23 27.57 -36.66
N SER A 21 12.37 28.76 -36.08
CA SER A 21 11.58 29.27 -34.96
C SER A 21 10.11 29.43 -35.35
N ILE A 22 9.18 28.96 -34.51
CA ILE A 22 7.89 29.63 -34.27
C ILE A 22 7.55 29.48 -32.77
N ASP A 23 7.26 30.63 -32.18
CA ASP A 23 6.80 30.93 -30.82
C ASP A 23 5.62 30.07 -30.35
N GLY A 24 5.57 29.77 -29.04
CA GLY A 24 4.41 29.12 -28.43
C GLY A 24 4.62 28.72 -26.97
N ARG A 25 4.33 29.65 -26.05
CA ARG A 25 4.37 29.49 -24.59
C ARG A 25 3.72 28.18 -24.11
N ALA A 26 4.46 27.39 -23.34
CA ALA A 26 3.95 26.68 -22.17
C ALA A 26 5.13 26.39 -21.22
N SER A 27 5.10 27.00 -20.04
CA SER A 27 6.06 26.82 -18.96
C SER A 27 6.08 25.37 -18.51
N CYS A 28 7.07 24.61 -18.98
CA CYS A 28 7.36 23.25 -18.54
C CYS A 28 8.09 23.31 -17.19
N ALA A 29 7.32 23.34 -16.11
CA ALA A 29 7.85 23.02 -14.79
C ALA A 29 8.14 21.50 -14.76
N THR A 30 9.40 21.17 -14.58
CA THR A 30 10.00 19.85 -14.67
C THR A 30 9.29 18.77 -13.84
N LEU A 31 9.03 17.63 -14.49
CA LEU A 31 8.54 16.34 -13.97
C LEU A 31 9.33 15.79 -12.75
N GLY A 32 10.47 16.38 -12.42
CA GLY A 32 11.37 15.98 -11.32
C GLY A 32 10.97 16.43 -9.91
N GLN A 33 9.82 17.11 -9.73
CA GLN A 33 9.37 17.59 -8.41
C GLN A 33 8.14 16.87 -7.84
N ARG A 34 7.52 15.90 -8.52
CA ARG A 34 6.24 15.28 -8.09
C ARG A 34 6.31 13.83 -7.57
N LEU A 35 7.49 13.25 -7.33
CA LEU A 35 7.65 11.86 -6.82
C LEU A 35 8.66 11.80 -5.65
N ARG A 36 8.30 12.34 -4.47
CA ARG A 36 9.17 12.26 -3.27
C ARG A 36 8.76 11.21 -2.24
N ILE A 37 7.47 10.87 -2.09
CA ILE A 37 7.04 9.99 -0.99
C ILE A 37 7.56 8.55 -1.14
N GLY A 38 7.61 8.01 -2.36
CA GLY A 38 8.20 6.68 -2.60
C GLY A 38 9.69 6.58 -2.31
N LYS A 39 10.42 7.70 -2.27
CA LYS A 39 11.80 7.77 -1.78
C LYS A 39 11.88 8.14 -0.30
N ASP A 40 10.82 8.71 0.27
CA ASP A 40 10.78 9.18 1.67
C ASP A 40 10.77 8.04 2.71
N ILE A 41 10.48 6.81 2.27
CA ILE A 41 10.47 5.58 3.08
C ILE A 41 11.68 4.71 2.73
N GLN A 42 12.88 5.29 2.75
CA GLN A 42 14.11 4.51 2.82
C GLN A 42 14.60 4.56 4.28
N LEU A 43 14.11 3.62 5.08
CA LEU A 43 14.49 3.52 6.49
C LEU A 43 15.91 2.96 6.59
N SER A 44 16.82 3.74 7.18
CA SER A 44 18.16 3.24 7.50
C SER A 44 18.15 2.51 8.84
N LEU A 45 18.49 1.22 8.84
CA LEU A 45 18.65 0.43 10.05
C LEU A 45 20.06 0.66 10.63
N SER A 46 20.16 1.04 11.91
CA SER A 46 21.44 0.98 12.61
C SER A 46 21.77 -0.49 12.93
N LYS A 47 22.83 -1.04 12.33
CA LYS A 47 23.32 -2.41 12.60
C LYS A 47 23.44 -2.67 14.11
N ARG A 48 22.86 -3.77 14.58
CA ARG A 48 23.37 -4.48 15.77
C ARG A 48 24.39 -5.49 15.28
N GLU A 49 25.61 -5.37 15.76
CA GLU A 49 26.63 -6.43 15.63
C GLU A 49 26.28 -7.55 16.60
N HIS A 50 26.12 -8.77 16.05
CA HIS A 50 26.36 -10.10 16.62
C HIS A 50 25.37 -11.11 16.06
N ILE A 51 25.84 -11.92 15.11
CA ILE A 51 25.28 -13.24 14.78
C ILE A 51 26.45 -14.21 14.96
N GLU A 52 26.47 -14.95 16.06
CA GLU A 52 27.24 -16.19 16.17
C GLU A 52 26.33 -17.29 16.72
N GLU A 53 26.38 -18.43 16.03
CA GLU A 53 25.83 -19.76 16.33
C GLU A 53 24.30 -19.96 16.38
N ILE A 54 23.74 -20.34 15.23
CA ILE A 54 22.50 -21.15 15.18
C ILE A 54 22.92 -22.63 15.23
N THR A 55 23.09 -23.16 16.43
CA THR A 55 23.20 -24.62 16.66
C THR A 55 21.83 -25.22 16.99
N THR A 56 21.37 -26.12 16.10
CA THR A 56 20.44 -27.24 16.33
C THR A 56 19.23 -27.00 17.26
N LEU A 57 18.19 -26.36 16.73
CA LEU A 57 16.85 -26.40 17.33
C LEU A 57 16.17 -27.74 17.00
N ARG A 58 15.91 -28.56 18.03
CA ARG A 58 14.99 -29.70 17.95
C ARG A 58 13.55 -29.20 17.76
N PRO A 59 12.67 -29.94 17.05
CA PRO A 59 11.30 -29.51 16.84
C PRO A 59 10.55 -29.50 18.17
N VAL A 60 10.22 -28.30 18.67
CA VAL A 60 9.26 -28.13 19.76
C VAL A 60 7.89 -28.40 19.17
N LYS A 61 7.30 -29.54 19.55
CA LYS A 61 5.88 -29.82 19.34
C LYS A 61 5.06 -28.83 20.15
N ASN A 62 4.01 -28.28 19.51
CA ASN A 62 2.80 -27.67 20.11
C ASN A 62 2.69 -26.14 20.25
N ASP A 63 3.15 -25.34 19.28
CA ASP A 63 2.71 -23.93 19.15
C ASP A 63 2.33 -23.60 17.69
N ILE A 64 1.26 -24.22 17.16
CA ILE A 64 0.69 -23.90 15.83
C ILE A 64 -0.58 -23.02 15.97
N GLU A 65 -0.81 -22.41 17.13
CA GLU A 65 -2.01 -21.58 17.37
C GLU A 65 -1.90 -20.11 16.93
N SER A 66 -0.86 -19.72 16.18
CA SER A 66 -0.67 -18.32 15.81
C SER A 66 -0.28 -18.18 14.35
N VAL A 67 -1.31 -17.93 13.56
CA VAL A 67 -1.26 -17.27 12.27
C VAL A 67 -0.72 -15.84 12.51
N PRO A 68 -0.05 -15.19 11.52
CA PRO A 68 0.26 -13.76 11.64
C PRO A 68 -1.00 -12.99 12.05
N ARG A 69 -0.89 -12.18 13.11
CA ARG A 69 -2.03 -11.40 13.59
C ARG A 69 -2.28 -10.24 12.65
N PHE A 70 -3.23 -10.40 11.75
CA PHE A 70 -3.77 -9.32 10.93
C PHE A 70 -4.59 -8.38 11.81
N LYS A 71 -4.05 -7.21 12.13
CA LYS A 71 -4.70 -6.25 13.04
C LYS A 71 -5.52 -5.23 12.26
N THR A 72 -6.69 -5.71 11.80
CA THR A 72 -7.69 -4.92 11.08
C THR A 72 -8.12 -3.66 11.82
N ASP A 73 -8.11 -3.68 13.16
CA ASP A 73 -8.52 -2.56 14.02
C ASP A 73 -7.61 -1.33 13.89
N GLU A 74 -6.28 -1.52 13.81
CA GLU A 74 -5.33 -0.41 13.64
C GLU A 74 -5.46 0.23 12.25
N HIS A 75 -5.64 -0.59 11.21
CA HIS A 75 -5.94 -0.11 9.87
C HIS A 75 -7.27 0.67 9.82
N ILE A 76 -8.30 0.18 10.52
CA ILE A 76 -9.58 0.87 10.62
C ILE A 76 -9.40 2.23 11.28
N GLU A 77 -8.69 2.28 12.40
CA GLU A 77 -8.45 3.52 13.13
C GLU A 77 -7.72 4.55 12.25
N VAL A 78 -6.65 4.13 11.57
CA VAL A 78 -5.88 4.99 10.66
C VAL A 78 -6.76 5.50 9.54
N GLY A 79 -7.49 4.60 8.86
CA GLY A 79 -8.39 4.95 7.77
C GLY A 79 -9.48 5.93 8.21
N GLY A 80 -10.03 5.75 9.41
CA GLY A 80 -11.07 6.63 9.97
C GLY A 80 -10.56 8.05 10.27
N LYS A 81 -9.24 8.25 10.36
CA LYS A 81 -8.63 9.59 10.43
C LYS A 81 -8.51 10.28 9.07
N MET A 82 -8.62 9.53 7.96
CA MET A 82 -8.42 10.08 6.63
C MET A 82 -9.55 11.04 6.26
N ARG A 83 -9.15 12.25 5.92
CA ARG A 83 -10.05 13.28 5.39
C ARG A 83 -10.06 13.18 3.88
N LEU A 84 -11.11 12.56 3.34
CA LEU A 84 -11.41 12.62 1.92
C LEU A 84 -11.94 14.03 1.60
N PRO A 85 -11.33 14.74 0.64
CA PRO A 85 -11.87 16.02 0.17
C PRO A 85 -13.30 15.88 -0.33
N ARG A 86 -14.12 16.91 -0.08
CA ARG A 86 -15.54 16.93 -0.46
C ARG A 86 -15.70 16.78 -1.98
N ASP A 87 -16.88 16.29 -2.39
CA ASP A 87 -17.35 16.49 -3.76
C ASP A 87 -17.16 17.96 -4.19
N LEU A 88 -16.95 18.12 -5.49
CA LEU A 88 -16.52 19.27 -6.30
C LEU A 88 -17.03 20.70 -5.95
N THR A 89 -17.90 20.90 -4.96
CA THR A 89 -18.57 22.18 -4.71
C THR A 89 -17.85 23.09 -3.71
N ASP A 90 -16.98 22.58 -2.84
CA ASP A 90 -16.40 23.41 -1.77
C ASP A 90 -14.93 23.75 -2.02
N GLY A 91 -14.73 24.93 -2.60
CA GLY A 91 -13.45 25.61 -2.66
C GLY A 91 -13.08 26.20 -1.31
N GLU A 92 -12.58 25.38 -0.37
CA GLU A 92 -11.86 25.91 0.79
C GLU A 92 -10.51 25.22 1.02
N TYR A 93 -9.52 26.08 1.25
CA TYR A 93 -8.12 25.83 1.51
C TYR A 93 -7.90 24.76 2.60
N PHE A 94 -7.18 23.68 2.27
CA PHE A 94 -6.54 22.85 3.29
C PHE A 94 -5.28 23.56 3.78
N ALA A 95 -5.45 24.43 4.78
CA ALA A 95 -4.35 24.94 5.56
C ALA A 95 -3.75 23.82 6.42
N THR A 96 -2.44 23.66 6.30
CA THR A 96 -1.58 22.89 7.19
C THR A 96 -1.98 23.12 8.65
N THR A 97 -2.38 22.07 9.38
CA THR A 97 -2.61 22.22 10.82
C THR A 97 -1.97 21.07 11.59
N LYS A 98 -1.10 21.50 12.51
CA LYS A 98 -0.63 20.75 13.66
C LYS A 98 -1.83 20.08 14.34
N GLN A 99 -1.60 18.84 14.75
CA GLN A 99 -2.56 18.02 15.46
C GLN A 99 -2.73 18.57 16.89
N GLU A 100 -3.76 19.38 17.09
CA GLU A 100 -4.27 19.76 18.41
C GLU A 100 -5.71 19.22 18.54
N ASP A 101 -5.96 18.59 19.69
CA ASP A 101 -7.21 17.93 20.08
C ASP A 101 -8.45 18.76 19.76
N ILE A 102 -9.40 18.17 19.02
CA ILE A 102 -10.76 18.72 18.89
C ILE A 102 -11.74 17.67 19.41
N GLY A 103 -12.32 17.99 20.57
CA GLY A 103 -13.37 17.23 21.21
C GLY A 103 -14.66 17.17 20.38
N GLU A 104 -15.20 15.95 20.34
CA GLU A 104 -16.61 15.58 20.47
C GLU A 104 -17.68 16.67 20.20
N GLN A 105 -18.07 16.80 18.93
CA GLN A 105 -19.44 17.12 18.54
C GLN A 105 -19.86 16.23 17.36
N VAL A 106 -20.67 15.21 17.69
CA VAL A 106 -21.22 14.23 16.76
C VAL A 106 -22.46 14.83 16.10
N HIS A 107 -22.33 15.19 14.82
CA HIS A 107 -23.48 15.42 13.95
C HIS A 107 -23.75 14.13 13.16
N PRO A 108 -24.99 13.62 13.11
CA PRO A 108 -25.32 12.37 12.42
C PRO A 108 -25.10 12.43 10.90
N GLU A 109 -25.00 13.62 10.31
CA GLU A 109 -24.66 13.77 8.89
C GLU A 109 -23.19 13.46 8.54
N LYS A 110 -22.29 13.27 9.52
CA LYS A 110 -20.87 12.98 9.25
C LYS A 110 -20.63 11.54 8.77
N GLU A 111 -21.48 10.57 9.15
CA GLU A 111 -21.23 9.15 8.88
C GLU A 111 -21.46 8.72 7.43
N ASP A 112 -22.40 9.36 6.72
CA ASP A 112 -22.64 9.09 5.29
C ASP A 112 -21.58 9.72 4.37
N ARG A 113 -20.75 10.65 4.89
CA ARG A 113 -19.87 11.53 4.10
C ARG A 113 -18.49 10.96 3.78
N GLN A 114 -18.17 9.76 4.25
CA GLN A 114 -16.91 9.05 3.96
C GLN A 114 -17.14 7.72 3.20
N GLN A 115 -18.38 7.45 2.77
CA GLN A 115 -18.68 6.24 2.02
C GLN A 115 -18.32 6.40 0.54
N LEU A 116 -17.42 5.55 0.10
CA LEU A 116 -17.07 5.34 -1.30
C LEU A 116 -18.06 4.35 -1.91
N THR A 117 -18.37 4.55 -3.19
CA THR A 117 -19.15 3.59 -3.97
C THR A 117 -18.18 2.81 -4.85
N LEU A 118 -18.06 1.51 -4.60
CA LEU A 118 -17.25 0.61 -5.42
C LEU A 118 -17.90 0.39 -6.80
N PRO A 119 -17.14 -0.05 -7.83
CA PRO A 119 -17.66 -0.38 -9.15
C PRO A 119 -18.80 -1.41 -9.17
N ASN A 120 -18.88 -2.31 -8.17
CA ASN A 120 -20.00 -3.25 -7.99
C ASN A 120 -21.21 -2.64 -7.25
N GLY A 121 -21.21 -1.33 -6.97
CA GLY A 121 -22.30 -0.61 -6.31
C GLY A 121 -22.30 -0.69 -4.78
N VAL A 122 -21.38 -1.44 -4.18
CA VAL A 122 -21.26 -1.52 -2.71
C VAL A 122 -20.78 -0.18 -2.16
N LYS A 123 -21.48 0.33 -1.14
CA LYS A 123 -21.04 1.47 -0.34
C LYS A 123 -20.16 0.98 0.79
N ILE A 124 -18.95 1.52 0.89
CA ILE A 124 -17.94 1.11 1.87
C ILE A 124 -17.11 2.31 2.30
N LYS A 125 -16.61 2.29 3.54
CA LYS A 125 -15.73 3.35 4.04
C LYS A 125 -14.27 3.08 3.68
N PHE A 126 -13.46 4.13 3.60
CA PHE A 126 -12.03 4.05 3.27
C PHE A 126 -11.28 3.10 4.22
N GLU A 127 -11.55 3.23 5.51
CA GLU A 127 -10.96 2.40 6.58
C GLU A 127 -11.19 0.90 6.41
N HIS A 128 -12.37 0.50 5.94
CA HIS A 128 -12.66 -0.92 5.74
C HIS A 128 -11.92 -1.47 4.53
N ILE A 129 -11.72 -0.68 3.46
CA ILE A 129 -10.89 -1.14 2.34
C ILE A 129 -9.44 -1.27 2.78
N LEU A 130 -8.92 -0.29 3.52
CA LEU A 130 -7.54 -0.29 4.04
C LEU A 130 -7.29 -1.51 4.94
N ALA A 131 -8.24 -1.85 5.80
CA ALA A 131 -8.12 -3.00 6.71
C ALA A 131 -8.27 -4.38 6.04
N LEU A 132 -8.90 -4.44 4.86
CA LEU A 132 -9.22 -5.72 4.21
C LEU A 132 -8.34 -6.03 3.00
N ALA A 133 -7.71 -5.01 2.40
CA ALA A 133 -6.78 -5.17 1.30
C ALA A 133 -5.58 -6.03 1.73
N GLY A 134 -5.03 -6.84 0.82
CA GLY A 134 -3.84 -7.66 1.09
C GLY A 134 -4.09 -8.90 1.96
N ASP A 135 -4.82 -8.74 3.07
CA ASP A 135 -5.07 -9.78 4.06
C ASP A 135 -6.29 -10.65 3.73
N PHE A 136 -7.37 -10.00 3.30
CA PHE A 136 -8.64 -10.66 3.02
C PHE A 136 -8.98 -10.62 1.54
N TYR A 137 -8.55 -9.58 0.82
CA TYR A 137 -8.82 -9.38 -0.59
C TYR A 137 -7.51 -9.26 -1.38
N GLY A 138 -7.37 -10.13 -2.38
CA GLY A 138 -6.18 -10.31 -3.18
C GLY A 138 -6.24 -11.61 -3.97
N ILE A 139 -5.20 -11.89 -4.75
CA ILE A 139 -5.04 -13.15 -5.49
C ILE A 139 -3.86 -13.91 -4.89
N PRO A 140 -4.06 -14.98 -4.11
CA PRO A 140 -2.96 -15.66 -3.40
C PRO A 140 -1.82 -16.13 -4.30
N GLU A 141 -2.16 -16.61 -5.49
CA GLU A 141 -1.18 -17.14 -6.45
C GLU A 141 -0.53 -16.04 -7.31
N CYS A 142 -0.93 -14.78 -7.13
CA CYS A 142 -0.50 -13.65 -7.97
C CYS A 142 -0.38 -12.39 -7.11
N PRO A 143 0.65 -12.30 -6.25
CA PRO A 143 0.89 -11.14 -5.40
C PRO A 143 1.13 -9.90 -6.27
N ILE A 144 0.99 -8.72 -5.68
CA ILE A 144 1.17 -7.46 -6.42
C ILE A 144 2.62 -7.31 -6.88
N ILE A 145 3.54 -7.74 -6.02
CA ILE A 145 4.98 -7.76 -6.27
C ILE A 145 5.44 -9.20 -6.15
N ASP A 146 5.96 -9.74 -7.24
CA ASP A 146 6.64 -11.03 -7.24
C ASP A 146 8.15 -10.76 -7.09
N PRO A 147 8.78 -11.10 -5.95
CA PRO A 147 10.20 -10.85 -5.73
C PRO A 147 11.11 -11.63 -6.70
N PHE A 148 10.57 -12.59 -7.46
CA PHE A 148 11.28 -13.38 -8.45
C PHE A 148 11.06 -12.88 -9.89
N ASP A 149 10.19 -11.88 -10.10
CA ASP A 149 10.00 -11.19 -11.38
C ASP A 149 10.82 -9.89 -11.40
N GLU A 150 12.04 -9.95 -11.93
CA GLU A 150 12.96 -8.80 -11.96
C GLU A 150 12.42 -7.61 -12.79
N GLU A 151 11.53 -7.85 -13.75
CA GLU A 151 10.96 -6.79 -14.59
C GLU A 151 9.79 -6.09 -13.92
N ASP A 152 9.15 -6.76 -12.95
CA ASP A 152 8.00 -6.23 -12.20
C ASP A 152 6.86 -5.78 -13.16
N ALA A 153 6.87 -6.27 -14.40
CA ALA A 153 6.09 -5.71 -15.51
C ALA A 153 4.59 -5.98 -15.32
N GLY A 154 4.27 -7.03 -14.57
CA GLY A 154 2.92 -7.43 -14.21
C GLY A 154 2.26 -6.59 -13.11
N ARG A 155 3.01 -5.80 -12.33
CA ARG A 155 2.52 -5.26 -11.05
C ARG A 155 1.26 -4.42 -11.14
N TYR A 156 1.11 -3.60 -12.19
CA TYR A 156 -0.12 -2.82 -12.38
C TYR A 156 -1.32 -3.71 -12.66
N LYS A 157 -1.14 -4.78 -13.44
CA LYS A 157 -2.18 -5.76 -13.74
C LYS A 157 -2.51 -6.57 -12.48
N GLN A 158 -1.50 -6.94 -11.70
CA GLN A 158 -1.65 -7.69 -10.45
C GLN A 158 -2.38 -6.87 -9.38
N PHE A 159 -1.98 -5.60 -9.19
CA PHE A 159 -2.70 -4.67 -8.32
C PHE A 159 -4.17 -4.56 -8.72
N MET A 160 -4.46 -4.33 -10.00
CA MET A 160 -5.84 -4.25 -10.47
C MET A 160 -6.60 -5.57 -10.27
N ALA A 161 -5.95 -6.72 -10.47
CA ALA A 161 -6.57 -8.02 -10.23
C ALA A 161 -6.91 -8.21 -8.73
N ALA A 162 -5.98 -7.87 -7.83
CA ALA A 162 -6.19 -7.90 -6.39
C ALA A 162 -7.31 -6.94 -5.95
N PHE A 163 -7.25 -5.67 -6.37
CA PHE A 163 -8.28 -4.66 -6.08
C PHE A 163 -9.67 -5.10 -6.59
N ASN A 164 -9.73 -5.71 -7.78
CA ASN A 164 -10.99 -6.18 -8.36
C ASN A 164 -11.65 -7.32 -7.57
N THR A 165 -10.91 -8.01 -6.69
CA THR A 165 -11.52 -9.03 -5.81
C THR A 165 -12.50 -8.44 -4.80
N ILE A 166 -12.37 -7.15 -4.47
CA ILE A 166 -13.33 -6.39 -3.65
C ILE A 166 -14.19 -5.45 -4.51
N ALA A 167 -13.56 -4.70 -5.42
CA ALA A 167 -14.21 -3.61 -6.17
C ALA A 167 -15.23 -4.09 -7.22
N ARG A 168 -15.03 -5.30 -7.75
CA ARG A 168 -15.85 -5.91 -8.81
C ARG A 168 -16.33 -7.31 -8.39
N ALA A 169 -16.40 -7.54 -7.08
CA ALA A 169 -16.85 -8.82 -6.53
C ALA A 169 -18.32 -9.08 -6.92
N PRO A 170 -18.69 -10.33 -7.28
CA PRO A 170 -20.08 -10.70 -7.53
C PRO A 170 -20.92 -10.63 -6.25
N ASP A 171 -22.24 -10.49 -6.37
CA ASP A 171 -23.17 -10.28 -5.24
C ASP A 171 -22.98 -11.27 -4.07
N HIS A 172 -22.75 -12.55 -4.36
CA HIS A 172 -22.53 -13.59 -3.33
C HIS A 172 -21.23 -13.39 -2.51
N LYS A 173 -20.33 -12.51 -2.94
CA LYS A 173 -19.14 -12.09 -2.20
C LYS A 173 -19.33 -10.78 -1.44
N VAL A 174 -20.44 -10.08 -1.65
CA VAL A 174 -20.81 -8.89 -0.85
C VAL A 174 -21.24 -9.31 0.56
N GLU A 175 -21.89 -10.47 0.72
CA GLU A 175 -22.19 -11.03 2.04
C GLU A 175 -20.91 -11.32 2.84
N GLU A 176 -19.90 -11.90 2.20
CA GLU A 176 -18.58 -12.15 2.80
C GLU A 176 -17.94 -10.83 3.26
N LEU A 177 -18.00 -9.77 2.44
CA LEU A 177 -17.52 -8.44 2.77
C LEU A 177 -18.21 -7.87 4.02
N HIS A 178 -19.55 -7.96 4.09
CA HIS A 178 -20.30 -7.50 5.25
C HIS A 178 -19.94 -8.29 6.51
N MET A 179 -19.74 -9.60 6.41
CA MET A 179 -19.29 -10.43 7.54
C MET A 179 -17.91 -10.01 8.02
N LEU A 180 -16.97 -9.75 7.10
CA LEU A 180 -15.62 -9.29 7.45
C LEU A 180 -15.63 -7.92 8.10
N ILE A 181 -16.40 -6.96 7.57
CA ILE A 181 -16.57 -5.64 8.19
C ILE A 181 -17.12 -5.77 9.61
N ALA A 182 -18.14 -6.62 9.80
CA ALA A 182 -18.76 -6.81 11.12
C ALA A 182 -17.81 -7.37 12.18
N ILE A 183 -16.75 -8.09 11.77
CA ILE A 183 -15.76 -8.64 12.68
C ILE A 183 -14.43 -7.88 12.68
N ALA A 184 -14.24 -6.90 11.80
CA ALA A 184 -12.98 -6.18 11.66
C ALA A 184 -12.68 -5.29 12.89
N ASP A 185 -13.72 -4.83 13.58
CA ASP A 185 -13.64 -4.12 14.87
C ASP A 185 -13.54 -5.06 16.08
N GLU A 186 -13.80 -6.36 15.87
CA GLU A 186 -13.73 -7.36 16.92
C GLU A 186 -12.34 -8.01 16.89
N ASN A 187 -11.67 -8.09 18.04
CA ASN A 187 -10.44 -8.89 18.19
C ASN A 187 -10.78 -10.40 18.09
N THR A 188 -11.10 -10.83 16.87
CA THR A 188 -11.58 -12.16 16.53
C THR A 188 -10.41 -13.10 16.25
N ALA A 189 -10.63 -14.38 16.53
CA ALA A 189 -9.61 -15.39 16.24
C ALA A 189 -9.44 -15.58 14.73
N ASP A 190 -8.19 -15.71 14.27
CA ASP A 190 -7.80 -15.93 12.87
C ASP A 190 -8.59 -17.09 12.22
N ARG A 191 -8.98 -18.08 13.02
CA ARG A 191 -9.86 -19.16 12.57
C ARG A 191 -11.19 -18.67 12.01
N LYS A 192 -11.91 -17.78 12.72
CA LYS A 192 -13.23 -17.28 12.30
C LYS A 192 -13.10 -16.47 11.01
N GLN A 193 -12.06 -15.65 10.93
CA GLN A 193 -11.67 -14.88 9.76
C GLN A 193 -11.36 -15.79 8.55
N ASP A 194 -10.57 -16.84 8.74
CA ASP A 194 -10.27 -17.82 7.69
C ASP A 194 -11.51 -18.61 7.25
N GLU A 195 -12.37 -19.03 8.19
CA GLU A 195 -13.64 -19.71 7.90
C GLU A 195 -14.57 -18.83 7.03
N ILE A 196 -14.66 -17.52 7.31
CA ILE A 196 -15.41 -16.57 6.47
C ILE A 196 -14.86 -16.52 5.05
N THR A 197 -13.54 -16.57 4.89
CA THR A 197 -12.89 -16.58 3.56
C THR A 197 -12.85 -17.97 2.91
N GLY A 198 -13.63 -18.93 3.41
CA GLY A 198 -13.84 -20.26 2.80
C GLY A 198 -12.99 -21.39 3.38
N GLY A 199 -12.33 -21.13 4.50
CA GLY A 199 -11.53 -22.08 5.26
C GLY A 199 -12.37 -23.14 5.99
N LYS A 200 -11.75 -24.26 6.35
CA LYS A 200 -12.33 -25.31 7.19
C LYS A 200 -11.31 -25.79 8.20
N TRP A 201 -11.73 -25.88 9.45
CA TRP A 201 -10.87 -26.23 10.56
C TRP A 201 -11.40 -27.48 11.30
N VAL A 202 -10.50 -28.39 11.68
CA VAL A 202 -10.81 -29.58 12.50
C VAL A 202 -9.77 -29.67 13.61
N GLY A 203 -10.23 -29.70 14.86
CA GLY A 203 -9.34 -29.84 16.02
C GLY A 203 -8.28 -28.73 16.14
N GLY A 204 -8.58 -27.51 15.69
CA GLY A 204 -7.64 -26.38 15.70
C GLY A 204 -6.69 -26.33 14.50
N PHE A 205 -6.80 -27.24 13.54
CA PHE A 205 -5.96 -27.24 12.33
C PHE A 205 -6.76 -26.87 11.08
N PRO A 206 -6.22 -26.01 10.18
CA PRO A 206 -6.87 -25.70 8.91
C PRO A 206 -6.72 -26.90 7.97
N VAL A 207 -7.80 -27.69 7.82
CA VAL A 207 -7.84 -28.82 6.87
C VAL A 207 -8.10 -28.37 5.44
N LYS A 208 -8.62 -27.16 5.27
CA LYS A 208 -8.71 -26.44 4.00
C LYS A 208 -8.47 -24.96 4.31
N PRO A 209 -7.34 -24.35 3.88
CA PRO A 209 -7.13 -22.93 4.11
C PRO A 209 -8.11 -22.09 3.28
N GLY A 210 -8.68 -21.08 3.91
CA GLY A 210 -9.45 -20.03 3.26
C GLY A 210 -8.57 -19.08 2.46
N ARG A 211 -9.17 -18.04 1.86
CA ARG A 211 -8.41 -17.06 1.08
C ARG A 211 -7.42 -16.29 1.96
N MET A 212 -7.79 -15.94 3.19
CA MET A 212 -6.93 -15.21 4.12
C MET A 212 -5.63 -15.96 4.41
N LEU A 213 -5.71 -17.24 4.82
CA LEU A 213 -4.51 -18.03 5.05
C LEU A 213 -3.67 -18.23 3.80
N LYS A 214 -4.29 -18.34 2.63
CA LYS A 214 -3.56 -18.47 1.35
C LYS A 214 -2.82 -17.18 0.99
N LEU A 215 -3.42 -16.02 1.23
CA LEU A 215 -2.77 -14.72 1.06
C LEU A 215 -1.55 -14.63 1.98
N ALA A 216 -1.71 -14.97 3.27
CA ALA A 216 -0.63 -15.00 4.25
C ALA A 216 0.58 -15.88 3.86
N MET A 217 0.37 -16.91 3.04
CA MET A 217 1.45 -17.79 2.57
C MET A 217 2.31 -17.14 1.48
N ASN A 218 1.77 -16.20 0.70
CA ASN A 218 2.49 -15.59 -0.42
C ASN A 218 2.40 -14.05 -0.40
N ASN A 219 2.68 -13.48 0.77
CA ASN A 219 2.49 -12.07 1.09
C ASN A 219 3.81 -11.27 1.09
N HIS A 220 4.68 -11.49 0.11
CA HIS A 220 5.95 -10.75 0.03
C HIS A 220 5.73 -9.23 -0.03
N ASP A 221 4.63 -8.81 -0.65
CA ASP A 221 4.17 -7.42 -0.77
C ASP A 221 3.76 -6.76 0.55
N HIS A 222 3.71 -7.49 1.67
CA HIS A 222 3.54 -6.92 3.02
C HIS A 222 4.87 -6.46 3.64
N PHE A 223 5.99 -7.00 3.18
CA PHE A 223 7.29 -6.78 3.81
C PHE A 223 8.14 -5.81 3.00
N LEU A 224 8.93 -4.98 3.68
CA LEU A 224 9.90 -4.14 2.99
C LEU A 224 10.98 -4.99 2.31
N PRO A 225 11.45 -4.59 1.11
CA PRO A 225 11.10 -3.36 0.39
C PRO A 225 9.83 -3.46 -0.48
N HIS A 226 9.23 -4.65 -0.64
CA HIS A 226 8.16 -4.89 -1.59
C HIS A 226 6.84 -4.19 -1.22
N ALA A 227 6.57 -3.96 0.07
CA ALA A 227 5.43 -3.16 0.52
C ALA A 227 5.44 -1.73 -0.05
N ASN A 228 6.62 -1.11 -0.10
CA ASN A 228 6.76 0.19 -0.77
C ASN A 228 6.42 0.10 -2.26
N SER A 229 6.86 -0.97 -2.95
CA SER A 229 6.57 -1.17 -4.38
C SER A 229 5.08 -1.43 -4.63
N ALA A 230 4.42 -2.21 -3.77
CA ALA A 230 2.98 -2.48 -3.84
C ALA A 230 2.16 -1.20 -3.62
N TYR A 231 2.48 -0.44 -2.56
CA TYR A 231 1.89 0.87 -2.31
C TYR A 231 2.08 1.81 -3.51
N LEU A 232 3.31 1.97 -4.01
CA LEU A 232 3.58 2.89 -5.12
C LEU A 232 2.84 2.51 -6.39
N THR A 233 2.71 1.21 -6.67
CA THR A 233 1.95 0.70 -7.81
C THR A 233 0.48 1.10 -7.71
N GLY A 234 -0.13 0.86 -6.54
CA GLY A 234 -1.51 1.22 -6.27
C GLY A 234 -1.75 2.73 -6.29
N HIS A 235 -0.91 3.49 -5.60
CA HIS A 235 -0.97 4.95 -5.55
C HIS A 235 -0.89 5.59 -6.94
N GLN A 236 0.03 5.12 -7.79
CA GLN A 236 0.14 5.61 -9.17
C GLN A 236 -1.10 5.30 -10.01
N LEU A 237 -1.73 4.14 -9.79
CA LEU A 237 -3.00 3.80 -10.42
C LEU A 237 -4.16 4.67 -9.90
N ALA A 238 -4.22 4.91 -8.59
CA ALA A 238 -5.19 5.80 -7.96
C ALA A 238 -5.09 7.23 -8.50
N MET A 239 -3.88 7.79 -8.58
CA MET A 239 -3.65 9.10 -9.20
C MET A 239 -4.06 9.14 -10.68
N ARG A 240 -3.82 8.07 -11.46
CA ARG A 240 -4.29 8.00 -12.85
C ARG A 240 -5.80 7.98 -12.94
N LYS A 241 -6.46 7.19 -12.08
CA LYS A 241 -7.92 7.13 -11.99
C LYS A 241 -8.51 8.47 -11.54
N ALA A 242 -7.84 9.21 -10.66
CA ALA A 242 -8.22 10.56 -10.28
C ALA A 242 -8.12 11.55 -11.45
N ARG A 243 -7.06 11.50 -12.27
CA ARG A 243 -6.99 12.32 -13.50
C ARG A 243 -8.05 11.95 -14.52
N GLU A 244 -8.39 10.67 -14.63
CA GLU A 244 -9.50 10.22 -15.47
C GLU A 244 -10.83 10.77 -14.95
N ALA A 245 -11.04 10.73 -13.64
CA ALA A 245 -12.21 11.32 -12.99
C ALA A 245 -12.34 12.82 -13.29
N SER A 246 -11.24 13.58 -13.37
CA SER A 246 -11.31 15.01 -13.68
C SER A 246 -11.75 15.31 -15.12
N GLN A 247 -11.62 14.33 -16.01
CA GLN A 247 -11.98 14.42 -17.44
C GLN A 247 -13.40 13.89 -17.73
N GLY A 248 -14.11 13.37 -16.71
CA GLY A 248 -15.48 12.87 -16.86
C GLY A 248 -16.45 13.91 -17.42
N ILE A 249 -17.43 13.46 -18.19
CA ILE A 249 -18.39 14.32 -18.90
C ILE A 249 -19.48 14.79 -17.95
N THR A 250 -19.98 13.88 -17.11
CA THR A 250 -21.05 14.16 -16.14
C THR A 250 -20.51 14.17 -14.73
N GLU A 251 -21.15 14.92 -13.83
CA GLU A 251 -20.77 14.93 -12.42
C GLU A 251 -20.85 13.53 -11.79
N ASP A 252 -21.87 12.74 -12.15
CA ASP A 252 -21.99 11.35 -11.69
C ASP A 252 -20.79 10.49 -12.13
N GLU A 253 -20.33 10.63 -13.37
CA GLU A 253 -19.15 9.92 -13.87
C GLU A 253 -17.89 10.35 -13.13
N LYS A 254 -17.71 11.66 -12.91
CA LYS A 254 -16.57 12.19 -12.15
C LYS A 254 -16.57 11.64 -10.72
N THR A 255 -17.71 11.65 -10.03
CA THR A 255 -17.84 11.15 -8.66
C THR A 255 -17.58 9.64 -8.59
N GLN A 256 -18.12 8.84 -9.52
CA GLN A 256 -17.87 7.39 -9.56
C GLN A 256 -16.39 7.05 -9.78
N LEU A 257 -15.74 7.72 -10.73
CA LEU A 257 -14.32 7.51 -10.99
C LEU A 257 -13.44 7.99 -9.83
N LEU A 258 -13.81 9.09 -9.17
CA LEU A 258 -13.10 9.59 -8.01
C LEU A 258 -13.27 8.65 -6.79
N HIS A 259 -14.45 8.07 -6.60
CA HIS A 259 -14.68 7.03 -5.59
C HIS A 259 -13.81 5.79 -5.86
N GLU A 260 -13.71 5.36 -7.13
CA GLU A 260 -12.80 4.28 -7.51
C GLU A 260 -11.34 4.65 -7.23
N ALA A 261 -10.91 5.89 -7.51
CA ALA A 261 -9.57 6.36 -7.22
C ALA A 261 -9.24 6.29 -5.72
N TYR A 262 -10.14 6.76 -4.84
CA TYR A 262 -9.94 6.67 -3.39
C TYR A 262 -10.03 5.24 -2.87
N ALA A 263 -10.84 4.37 -3.48
CA ALA A 263 -10.89 2.96 -3.12
C ALA A 263 -9.57 2.26 -3.47
N MET A 264 -8.98 2.57 -4.62
CA MET A 264 -7.65 2.09 -5.01
C MET A 264 -6.57 2.64 -4.07
N GLU A 265 -6.67 3.90 -3.65
CA GLU A 265 -5.77 4.51 -2.68
C GLU A 265 -5.85 3.84 -1.31
N ALA A 266 -7.06 3.55 -0.81
CA ALA A 266 -7.26 2.81 0.43
C ALA A 266 -6.61 1.42 0.37
N PHE A 267 -6.80 0.72 -0.76
CA PHE A 267 -6.21 -0.59 -0.99
C PHE A 267 -4.68 -0.52 -1.03
N ALA A 268 -4.12 0.53 -1.63
CA ALA A 268 -2.67 0.76 -1.66
C ALA A 268 -2.11 1.15 -0.28
N CYS A 269 -2.87 1.94 0.49
CA CYS A 269 -2.47 2.43 1.81
C CYS A 269 -2.30 1.32 2.84
N HIS A 270 -2.91 0.14 2.64
CA HIS A 270 -2.63 -1.05 3.45
C HIS A 270 -1.12 -1.35 3.50
N PHE A 271 -0.50 -1.52 2.33
CA PHE A 271 0.95 -1.78 2.21
C PHE A 271 1.81 -0.58 2.67
N LEU A 272 1.28 0.64 2.58
CA LEU A 272 1.93 1.81 3.18
C LEU A 272 1.94 1.71 4.71
N THR A 273 0.84 1.27 5.33
CA THR A 273 0.76 1.10 6.78
C THR A 273 1.65 -0.03 7.29
N ASP A 274 1.82 -1.11 6.52
CA ASP A 274 2.80 -2.18 6.85
C ASP A 274 4.21 -1.62 6.95
N SER A 275 4.55 -0.61 6.13
CA SER A 275 5.86 0.04 6.14
C SER A 275 6.15 0.85 7.43
N PHE A 276 5.19 0.95 8.36
CA PHE A 276 5.33 1.52 9.71
C PHE A 276 5.33 0.48 10.83
N ALA A 277 5.13 -0.80 10.50
CA ALA A 277 5.16 -1.90 11.45
C ALA A 277 6.55 -2.56 11.47
N SER A 278 7.18 -2.66 12.64
CA SER A 278 8.55 -3.15 12.74
C SER A 278 8.75 -4.58 12.22
N GLY A 279 7.75 -5.46 12.39
CA GLY A 279 7.76 -6.82 11.86
C GLY A 279 7.84 -6.84 10.33
N HIS A 280 7.09 -5.96 9.66
CA HIS A 280 7.08 -5.81 8.20
C HIS A 280 8.33 -5.06 7.67
N ILE A 281 8.98 -4.25 8.50
CA ILE A 281 10.20 -3.50 8.12
C ILE A 281 11.45 -4.37 8.03
N ARG A 282 11.71 -5.23 9.04
CA ARG A 282 13.00 -5.94 9.16
C ARG A 282 12.92 -7.41 8.79
N THR A 283 11.75 -8.05 8.80
CA THR A 283 11.64 -9.48 8.51
C THR A 283 12.05 -9.77 7.07
N PRO A 284 13.14 -10.53 6.84
CA PRO A 284 13.64 -10.81 5.49
C PRO A 284 12.83 -11.96 4.87
N ARG A 285 11.58 -11.65 4.48
CA ARG A 285 10.56 -12.61 4.07
C ARG A 285 11.02 -13.50 2.92
N VAL A 286 11.64 -12.90 1.90
CA VAL A 286 12.15 -13.58 0.70
C VAL A 286 13.35 -14.45 1.04
N GLU A 287 14.31 -13.90 1.78
CA GLU A 287 15.56 -14.59 2.12
C GLU A 287 15.30 -15.77 3.05
N LEU A 288 14.39 -15.66 4.02
CA LEU A 288 14.00 -16.77 4.89
C LEU A 288 13.26 -17.86 4.12
N GLY A 289 12.43 -17.49 3.14
CA GLY A 289 11.83 -18.45 2.21
C GLY A 289 12.90 -19.23 1.44
N ASN A 290 13.88 -18.53 0.87
CA ASN A 290 14.95 -19.12 0.06
C ASN A 290 15.98 -19.92 0.87
N ALA A 291 16.22 -19.54 2.12
CA ALA A 291 17.24 -20.17 2.98
C ALA A 291 16.78 -21.50 3.60
N THR A 292 15.51 -21.86 3.48
CA THR A 292 14.94 -23.06 4.10
C THR A 292 14.63 -24.14 3.08
N SER A 293 14.84 -25.40 3.45
CA SER A 293 14.57 -26.54 2.55
C SER A 293 13.08 -26.83 2.38
N LEU A 294 12.24 -26.29 3.26
CA LEU A 294 10.78 -26.39 3.21
C LEU A 294 10.19 -24.99 3.38
N HIS A 295 9.27 -24.61 2.49
CA HIS A 295 8.56 -23.33 2.56
C HIS A 295 7.90 -23.07 3.93
N ILE A 296 7.48 -24.13 4.63
CA ILE A 296 6.88 -24.03 5.97
C ILE A 296 7.85 -23.50 7.03
N ASP A 297 9.14 -23.83 6.91
CA ASP A 297 10.17 -23.38 7.85
C ASP A 297 10.45 -21.89 7.63
N GLY A 298 10.57 -21.45 6.38
CA GLY A 298 10.75 -20.04 6.04
C GLY A 298 9.57 -19.18 6.52
N HIS A 299 8.34 -19.71 6.41
CA HIS A 299 7.17 -19.03 6.95
C HIS A 299 7.18 -18.90 8.47
N TYR A 300 7.47 -19.99 9.17
CA TYR A 300 7.55 -20.00 10.62
C TYR A 300 8.63 -19.05 11.14
N LEU A 301 9.83 -19.06 10.52
CA LEU A 301 10.92 -18.15 10.89
C LEU A 301 10.56 -16.69 10.63
N SER A 302 9.94 -16.40 9.49
CA SER A 302 9.46 -15.05 9.19
C SER A 302 8.48 -14.57 10.25
N TRP A 303 7.51 -15.41 10.60
CA TRP A 303 6.50 -15.10 11.59
C TRP A 303 7.11 -14.87 12.99
N ARG A 304 8.10 -15.66 13.40
CA ARG A 304 8.81 -15.45 14.68
C ARG A 304 9.57 -14.12 14.72
N MET A 305 10.30 -13.77 13.66
CA MET A 305 11.02 -12.50 13.58
C MET A 305 10.06 -11.32 13.52
N HIS A 306 8.97 -11.45 12.75
CA HIS A 306 7.91 -10.46 12.65
C HIS A 306 7.35 -10.10 14.04
N ASP A 307 6.96 -11.09 14.83
CA ASP A 307 6.36 -10.87 16.15
C ASP A 307 7.37 -10.36 17.20
N GLU A 308 8.63 -10.83 17.13
CA GLU A 308 9.72 -10.33 17.97
C GLU A 308 9.92 -8.83 17.72
N ASP A 309 10.12 -8.44 16.47
CA ASP A 309 10.27 -7.04 16.08
C ASP A 309 9.04 -6.22 16.38
N GLY A 310 7.85 -6.77 16.13
CA GLY A 310 6.59 -6.11 16.46
C GLY A 310 6.50 -5.74 17.94
N THR A 311 6.89 -6.68 18.80
CA THR A 311 6.82 -6.54 20.26
C THR A 311 7.86 -5.57 20.81
N PHE A 312 9.13 -5.72 20.40
CA PHE A 312 10.25 -4.96 20.95
C PHE A 312 10.49 -3.63 20.25
N GLY A 313 10.01 -3.51 19.01
CA GLY A 313 10.12 -2.33 18.17
C GLY A 313 11.50 -2.11 17.57
N LEU A 314 11.54 -1.29 16.53
CA LEU A 314 12.75 -0.91 15.79
C LEU A 314 12.96 0.58 15.85
N ARG A 315 14.22 1.00 16.07
CA ARG A 315 14.61 2.41 15.89
C ARG A 315 14.72 2.66 14.40
N VAL A 316 13.92 3.60 13.91
CA VAL A 316 13.83 3.91 12.48
C VAL A 316 14.10 5.39 12.23
N THR A 317 14.48 5.72 11.01
CA THR A 317 14.71 7.10 10.57
C THR A 317 14.24 7.25 9.13
N ASN A 318 13.33 8.19 8.88
CA ASN A 318 12.88 8.50 7.52
C ASN A 318 13.88 9.42 6.80
N ILE A 319 13.67 9.69 5.52
CA ILE A 319 14.62 10.55 4.78
C ILE A 319 14.60 12.02 5.20
N ARG A 320 13.53 12.47 5.89
CA ARG A 320 13.47 13.82 6.47
C ARG A 320 14.36 13.94 7.71
N GLY A 321 14.87 12.82 8.22
CA GLY A 321 15.67 12.74 9.44
C GLY A 321 14.84 12.62 10.72
N ASP A 322 13.52 12.46 10.62
CA ASP A 322 12.67 12.14 11.77
C ASP A 322 13.05 10.77 12.33
N LYS A 323 13.07 10.64 13.66
CA LYS A 323 13.46 9.41 14.36
C LYS A 323 12.38 9.00 15.33
N TRP A 324 12.01 7.72 15.31
CA TRP A 324 11.06 7.14 16.26
C TRP A 324 11.33 5.66 16.48
N ILE A 325 10.57 5.04 17.38
CA ILE A 325 10.49 3.59 17.51
C ILE A 325 9.22 3.13 16.80
N ALA A 326 9.38 2.33 15.74
CA ALA A 326 8.29 1.60 15.10
C ALA A 326 7.99 0.34 15.91
N TYR A 327 6.71 0.10 16.21
CA TYR A 327 6.23 -1.15 16.78
C TYR A 327 5.36 -1.85 15.74
N GLY A 328 5.07 -3.13 15.93
CA GLY A 328 4.28 -3.91 14.98
C GLY A 328 2.80 -3.97 15.33
N ASP A 329 2.12 -4.87 14.64
CA ASP A 329 0.68 -5.05 14.64
C ASP A 329 0.10 -5.20 16.06
N GLY A 330 -0.90 -4.38 16.36
CA GLY A 330 -1.58 -4.32 17.66
C GLY A 330 -0.81 -3.53 18.73
N LEU A 331 0.31 -2.90 18.38
CA LEU A 331 1.13 -2.06 19.26
C LEU A 331 1.40 -0.68 18.67
N LEU A 332 0.62 -0.24 17.66
CA LEU A 332 0.81 1.04 16.98
C LEU A 332 0.84 2.22 17.96
N HIS A 333 -0.03 2.20 18.97
CA HIS A 333 -0.12 3.26 20.00
C HIS A 333 0.99 3.26 21.05
N LYS A 334 1.84 2.24 21.07
CA LYS A 334 2.99 2.19 22.01
C LYS A 334 3.99 3.31 21.73
N SER A 335 3.98 3.86 20.52
CA SER A 335 4.78 5.02 20.11
C SER A 335 3.87 6.07 19.48
N LYS A 336 3.67 7.19 20.17
CA LYS A 336 2.90 8.34 19.64
C LYS A 336 3.46 8.85 18.32
N ASP A 337 4.78 8.83 18.18
CA ASP A 337 5.45 9.24 16.94
C ASP A 337 5.20 8.23 15.82
N ASN A 338 5.18 6.91 16.10
CA ASN A 338 4.84 5.90 15.09
C ASN A 338 3.45 6.16 14.50
N PHE A 339 2.44 6.29 15.38
CA PHE A 339 1.08 6.59 14.97
C PHE A 339 0.97 7.93 14.22
N ARG A 340 1.59 8.99 14.75
CA ARG A 340 1.56 10.32 14.13
C ARG A 340 2.16 10.32 12.73
N TYR A 341 3.34 9.72 12.54
CA TYR A 341 4.00 9.68 11.23
C TYR A 341 3.25 8.79 10.23
N LEU A 342 2.66 7.69 10.70
CA LEU A 342 1.81 6.84 9.88
C LEU A 342 0.59 7.62 9.35
N VAL A 343 -0.16 8.29 10.25
CA VAL A 343 -1.34 9.11 9.87
C VAL A 343 -0.94 10.28 8.95
N GLU A 344 0.21 10.90 9.19
CA GLU A 344 0.74 11.95 8.32
C GLU A 344 1.01 11.43 6.90
N ALA A 345 1.64 10.25 6.78
CA ALA A 345 1.99 9.65 5.49
C ALA A 345 0.75 9.24 4.69
N THR A 346 -0.21 8.56 5.32
CA THR A 346 -1.46 8.14 4.68
C THR A 346 -2.31 9.33 4.27
N GLN A 347 -2.45 10.36 5.11
CA GLN A 347 -3.19 11.57 4.74
C GLN A 347 -2.53 12.32 3.57
N LYS A 348 -1.19 12.37 3.55
CA LYS A 348 -0.46 12.98 2.42
C LYS A 348 -0.71 12.21 1.12
N SER A 349 -0.79 10.87 1.18
CA SER A 349 -1.12 10.02 0.04
C SER A 349 -2.52 10.31 -0.52
N VAL A 350 -3.53 10.37 0.35
CA VAL A 350 -4.91 10.76 -0.02
C VAL A 350 -4.96 12.15 -0.66
N ASN A 351 -4.24 13.12 -0.09
CA ASN A 351 -4.19 14.48 -0.64
C ASN A 351 -3.64 14.51 -2.06
N GLN A 352 -2.63 13.68 -2.37
CA GLN A 352 -2.06 13.62 -3.72
C GLN A 352 -3.03 13.06 -4.76
N VAL A 353 -3.90 12.11 -4.38
CA VAL A 353 -4.98 11.63 -5.25
C VAL A 353 -5.94 12.76 -5.60
N HIS A 354 -6.32 13.55 -4.61
CA HIS A 354 -7.16 14.73 -4.84
C HIS A 354 -6.46 15.84 -5.64
N GLU A 355 -5.17 16.08 -5.37
CA GLU A 355 -4.37 17.02 -6.18
C GLU A 355 -4.34 16.59 -7.65
N ALA A 356 -4.18 15.29 -7.92
CA ALA A 356 -4.24 14.73 -9.27
C ALA A 356 -5.62 14.85 -9.92
N TYR A 357 -6.70 14.92 -9.13
CA TYR A 357 -8.03 15.20 -9.62
C TYR A 357 -8.24 16.70 -9.93
N ARG A 358 -7.73 17.61 -9.10
CA ARG A 358 -7.91 19.06 -9.28
C ARG A 358 -6.97 19.67 -10.33
N ASP A 359 -5.74 19.19 -10.40
CA ASP A 359 -4.65 19.66 -11.29
C ASP A 359 -4.12 18.47 -12.13
N PRO A 360 -4.93 17.97 -13.08
CA PRO A 360 -4.70 16.69 -13.75
C PRO A 360 -3.46 16.61 -14.63
#